data_AF-A0A443SCZ9-F1
#
_entry.id   AF-A0A443SCZ9-F1
#
_cell.length_a   1.000
_cell.length_b   1.000
_cell.length_c   1.000
_cell.angle_alpha   90.00
_cell.angle_beta   90.00
_cell.angle_gamma   90.00
#
_symmetry.space_group_name_H-M   'P 1'
#
loop_
_entity.id
_entity.type
_entity.pdbx_description
1 polymer ?
#
loop_
_entity_poly.entity_id
_entity_poly.type
_entity_poly.pdbx_seq_one_letter_code
_entity_poly.pdbx_strand_id
1 'polypeptide(L)'
;ESVNLKKGVVIANDVDNRRCYMLVHQSKRLHSPSFVIVNHDAGNIPNFHREVDGVKTKVKFDRILCDAPCSGDGTIRKNYDVWVKWSVANGNNFHGIQTRIAKRSLELLAKDGIMVYSTCSMNPMENESVIASLLNMSEGGLELINVEENVKGLQYIPGLKHWKVMQGNMKVVNSLDDVEKGFTTQIREPLFPPKNVDDLNLDRCIRILPHHQDTGAFFVAAIRKKVDSMPWEKSEIANGNEKTVPPKKKLKGFKEDPFFFFDGSEDEWLKIKEFYKISDQFPANQLMHRSENGKKRNIYFMTEAAKNIIIQNQGIRFINGGVRLFSRIDDKVCGCSYRITQDGLNCLFPYLNPESIVELDIAELELIMMNESVLNEKLRVETQEKLSTLPSGCCVLIHRRIISTENGEQEMLLPFCGWKGKTTLRPYIMRTERMHFLRLCGFETESLEEKERKRFMERQEKRLQRQNQREDEEKNDNEANEVNEDCDTSVLTAS
;
A
#
# COMPACT_ATOMS: atom_id res chain seq x y z
N GLU A 1 -25.24 11.60 -10.30
CA GLU A 1 -24.90 10.22 -10.67
C GLU A 1 -24.40 9.47 -9.43
N SER A 2 -24.81 8.23 -9.22
CA SER A 2 -24.34 7.40 -8.12
C SER A 2 -22.81 7.30 -8.19
N VAL A 3 -22.10 7.68 -7.12
CA VAL A 3 -20.65 7.42 -7.03
C VAL A 3 -20.44 5.92 -7.16
N ASN A 4 -19.88 5.54 -8.30
CA ASN A 4 -19.59 4.17 -8.65
C ASN A 4 -18.40 3.71 -7.78
N LEU A 5 -18.70 3.33 -6.52
CA LEU A 5 -17.74 2.68 -5.65
C LEU A 5 -17.16 1.49 -6.42
N LYS A 6 -15.86 1.57 -6.74
CA LYS A 6 -15.20 0.60 -7.61
C LYS A 6 -15.40 -0.81 -7.05
N LYS A 7 -16.05 -1.68 -7.84
CA LYS A 7 -16.49 -3.04 -7.45
C LYS A 7 -15.35 -4.06 -7.21
N GLY A 8 -14.10 -3.62 -7.19
CA GLY A 8 -12.92 -4.47 -7.07
C GLY A 8 -12.29 -4.47 -5.67
N VAL A 9 -11.21 -5.25 -5.54
CA VAL A 9 -10.32 -5.27 -4.37
C VAL A 9 -8.87 -5.36 -4.84
N VAL A 10 -7.99 -4.62 -4.18
CA VAL A 10 -6.53 -4.75 -4.30
C VAL A 10 -6.02 -5.35 -2.99
N ILE A 11 -5.34 -6.48 -3.11
CA ILE A 11 -4.66 -7.13 -1.98
C ILE A 11 -3.17 -6.88 -2.13
N ALA A 12 -2.60 -6.11 -1.20
CA ALA A 12 -1.18 -5.83 -1.15
C ALA A 12 -0.51 -6.70 -0.09
N ASN A 13 0.50 -7.45 -0.49
CA ASN A 13 1.25 -8.35 0.39
C ASN A 13 2.67 -7.85 0.60
N ASP A 14 3.16 -7.89 1.85
CA ASP A 14 4.58 -7.73 2.15
C ASP A 14 4.98 -8.78 3.20
N VAL A 15 6.16 -9.39 3.06
CA VAL A 15 6.68 -10.36 4.03
C VAL A 15 7.16 -9.70 5.33
N ASP A 16 7.62 -8.45 5.25
CA ASP A 16 8.09 -7.67 6.40
C ASP A 16 6.92 -6.93 7.04
N ASN A 17 6.65 -7.25 8.31
CA ASN A 17 5.57 -6.66 9.07
C ASN A 17 5.75 -5.14 9.28
N ARG A 18 6.98 -4.64 9.45
CA ARG A 18 7.26 -3.19 9.59
C ARG A 18 6.91 -2.47 8.29
N ARG A 19 7.25 -3.05 7.14
CA ARG A 19 6.89 -2.49 5.82
C ARG A 19 5.38 -2.52 5.57
N CYS A 20 4.65 -3.50 6.13
CA CYS A 20 3.18 -3.47 6.11
C CYS A 20 2.61 -2.22 6.78
N TYR A 21 3.13 -1.81 7.95
CA TYR A 21 2.68 -0.59 8.63
C TYR A 21 3.10 0.70 7.90
N MET A 22 4.25 0.70 7.22
CA MET A 22 4.61 1.79 6.31
C MET A 22 3.61 1.87 5.14
N LEU A 23 3.21 0.73 4.58
CA LEU A 23 2.20 0.65 3.52
C LEU A 23 0.82 1.12 4.01
N VAL A 24 0.44 0.82 5.25
CA VAL A 24 -0.75 1.41 5.89
C VAL A 24 -0.69 2.94 5.87
N HIS A 25 0.46 3.52 6.20
CA HIS A 25 0.62 4.97 6.19
C HIS A 25 0.53 5.55 4.77
N GLN A 26 1.19 4.93 3.79
CA GLN A 26 1.19 5.42 2.40
C GLN A 26 -0.18 5.26 1.73
N SER A 27 -0.86 4.13 1.97
CA SER A 27 -2.18 3.84 1.39
C SER A 27 -3.28 4.79 1.87
N LYS A 28 -3.14 5.42 3.06
CA LYS A 28 -4.08 6.46 3.51
C LYS A 28 -4.25 7.57 2.49
N ARG A 29 -3.19 7.94 1.76
CA ARG A 29 -3.21 9.00 0.74
C ARG A 29 -4.05 8.65 -0.49
N LEU A 30 -4.35 7.37 -0.69
CA LEU A 30 -5.16 6.90 -1.83
C LEU A 30 -6.66 7.00 -1.56
N HIS A 31 -7.08 7.13 -0.30
CA HIS A 31 -8.48 7.24 0.11
C HIS A 31 -9.39 6.12 -0.46
N SER A 32 -8.82 4.94 -0.72
CA SER A 32 -9.52 3.84 -1.40
C SER A 32 -10.15 2.85 -0.41
N PRO A 33 -11.46 2.58 -0.50
CA PRO A 33 -12.12 1.55 0.32
C PRO A 33 -11.87 0.12 -0.18
N SER A 34 -11.31 -0.04 -1.38
CA SER A 34 -11.08 -1.33 -2.04
C SER A 34 -9.70 -1.94 -1.77
N PHE A 35 -9.05 -1.60 -0.66
CA PHE A 35 -7.65 -1.98 -0.41
C PHE A 35 -7.50 -2.81 0.86
N VAL A 36 -6.73 -3.90 0.78
CA VAL A 36 -6.45 -4.79 1.90
C VAL A 36 -4.94 -5.10 1.94
N ILE A 37 -4.35 -5.04 3.13
CA ILE A 37 -2.94 -5.37 3.36
C ILE A 37 -2.85 -6.71 4.08
N VAL A 38 -2.05 -7.62 3.54
CA VAL A 38 -1.74 -8.93 4.12
C VAL A 38 -0.25 -9.10 4.35
N ASN A 39 0.13 -10.00 5.25
CA ASN A 39 1.52 -10.26 5.59
C ASN A 39 1.86 -11.74 5.48
N HIS A 40 2.43 -12.14 4.33
CA HIS A 40 2.85 -13.50 4.03
C HIS A 40 4.12 -13.52 3.17
N ASP A 41 4.84 -14.63 3.22
CA ASP A 41 5.81 -14.98 2.18
C ASP A 41 5.07 -15.18 0.86
N ALA A 42 5.41 -14.39 -0.17
CA ALA A 42 4.74 -14.42 -1.47
C ALA A 42 4.90 -15.77 -2.20
N GLY A 43 5.97 -16.53 -1.94
CA GLY A 43 6.14 -17.88 -2.49
C GLY A 43 5.16 -18.90 -1.88
N ASN A 44 4.57 -18.57 -0.72
CA ASN A 44 3.72 -19.45 0.07
C ASN A 44 2.39 -18.81 0.47
N ILE A 45 2.00 -17.71 -0.17
CA ILE A 45 0.77 -16.99 0.16
C ILE A 45 -0.44 -17.93 0.00
N PRO A 46 -1.35 -18.02 0.98
CA PRO A 46 -2.48 -18.96 0.92
C PRO A 46 -3.48 -18.62 -0.20
N ASN A 47 -4.33 -19.58 -0.56
CA ASN A 47 -5.46 -19.28 -1.43
C ASN A 47 -6.46 -18.40 -0.66
N PHE A 48 -6.97 -17.38 -1.35
CA PHE A 48 -8.10 -16.60 -0.88
C PHE A 48 -9.39 -17.31 -1.27
N HIS A 49 -10.43 -17.11 -0.50
CA HIS A 49 -11.74 -17.70 -0.70
C HIS A 49 -12.83 -16.63 -0.68
N ARG A 50 -13.90 -16.89 -1.41
CA ARG A 50 -15.14 -16.11 -1.35
C ARG A 50 -16.31 -17.07 -1.29
N GLU A 51 -17.45 -16.59 -0.85
CA GLU A 51 -18.69 -17.34 -0.90
C GLU A 51 -19.47 -16.92 -2.14
N VAL A 52 -19.90 -17.90 -2.93
CA VAL A 52 -20.79 -17.71 -4.08
C VAL A 52 -21.87 -18.76 -3.94
N ASP A 53 -23.13 -18.32 -3.84
CA ASP A 53 -24.30 -19.19 -3.69
C ASP A 53 -24.18 -20.20 -2.52
N GLY A 54 -23.65 -19.76 -1.38
CA GLY A 54 -23.43 -20.60 -0.20
C GLY A 54 -22.22 -21.54 -0.28
N VAL A 55 -21.50 -21.54 -1.42
CA VAL A 55 -20.33 -22.39 -1.63
C VAL A 55 -19.05 -21.58 -1.49
N LYS A 56 -18.14 -22.07 -0.64
CA LYS A 56 -16.81 -21.49 -0.48
C LYS A 56 -15.93 -21.85 -1.66
N THR A 57 -15.61 -20.87 -2.49
CA THR A 57 -14.83 -21.03 -3.72
C THR A 57 -13.48 -20.31 -3.62
N LYS A 58 -12.44 -20.86 -4.26
CA LYS A 58 -11.12 -20.22 -4.35
C LYS A 58 -11.22 -18.98 -5.23
N VAL A 59 -10.69 -17.87 -4.75
CA VAL A 59 -10.54 -16.63 -5.51
C VAL A 59 -9.31 -16.75 -6.38
N LYS A 60 -9.47 -16.38 -7.66
CA LYS A 60 -8.38 -16.13 -8.58
C LYS A 60 -8.37 -14.65 -8.93
N PHE A 61 -7.17 -14.10 -9.17
CA PHE A 61 -7.00 -12.68 -9.48
C PHE A 61 -6.99 -12.46 -10.99
N ASP A 62 -7.63 -11.39 -11.45
CA ASP A 62 -7.59 -11.00 -12.87
C ASP A 62 -6.23 -10.41 -13.25
N ARG A 63 -5.57 -9.76 -12.30
CA ARG A 63 -4.28 -9.08 -12.48
C ARG A 63 -3.39 -9.29 -11.26
N ILE A 64 -2.12 -9.59 -11.49
CA ILE A 64 -1.11 -9.67 -10.44
C ILE A 64 0.13 -8.87 -10.86
N LEU A 65 0.63 -8.02 -9.96
CA LEU A 65 1.95 -7.42 -10.07
C LEU A 65 2.90 -8.21 -9.16
N CYS A 66 3.86 -8.91 -9.78
CA CYS A 66 4.92 -9.64 -9.12
C CYS A 66 6.22 -8.83 -9.23
N ASP A 67 6.35 -7.82 -8.38
CA ASP A 67 7.61 -7.09 -8.22
C ASP A 67 8.52 -7.88 -7.28
N ALA A 68 9.45 -8.63 -7.86
CA ALA A 68 10.18 -9.68 -7.16
C ALA A 68 11.43 -9.12 -6.45
N PRO A 69 11.79 -9.64 -5.26
CA PRO A 69 13.06 -9.29 -4.64
C PRO A 69 14.22 -9.72 -5.55
N CYS A 70 15.17 -8.83 -5.75
CA CYS A 70 16.29 -9.01 -6.67
C CYS A 70 17.58 -8.42 -6.10
N SER A 71 18.69 -8.62 -6.81
CA SER A 71 20.00 -8.07 -6.44
C SER A 71 20.04 -6.53 -6.47
N GLY A 72 19.15 -5.90 -7.25
CA GLY A 72 18.95 -4.45 -7.27
C GLY A 72 20.07 -3.68 -7.96
N ASP A 73 20.90 -4.34 -8.78
CA ASP A 73 21.97 -3.72 -9.57
C ASP A 73 21.47 -2.63 -10.53
N GLY A 74 20.20 -2.63 -10.91
CA GLY A 74 19.58 -1.52 -11.65
C GLY A 74 19.37 -0.24 -10.83
N THR A 75 19.60 -0.28 -9.52
CA THR A 75 19.35 0.85 -8.58
C THR A 75 20.62 1.56 -8.11
N ILE A 76 21.81 1.16 -8.59
CA ILE A 76 23.12 1.68 -8.13
C ILE A 76 23.19 3.22 -8.13
N ARG A 77 22.56 3.89 -9.10
CA ARG A 77 22.49 5.36 -9.18
C ARG A 77 21.82 6.03 -7.97
N LYS A 78 20.89 5.34 -7.30
CA LYS A 78 20.13 5.84 -6.14
C LYS A 78 20.57 5.19 -4.82
N ASN A 79 21.13 3.98 -4.89
CA ASN A 79 21.51 3.19 -3.74
C ASN A 79 22.96 2.69 -3.88
N TYR A 80 23.91 3.51 -3.43
CA TYR A 80 25.34 3.23 -3.52
C TYR A 80 25.74 1.93 -2.82
N ASP A 81 25.06 1.56 -1.73
CA ASP A 81 25.32 0.31 -0.98
C ASP A 81 25.26 -0.96 -1.84
N VAL A 82 24.43 -0.95 -2.90
CA VAL A 82 24.32 -2.09 -3.81
C VAL A 82 25.67 -2.39 -4.46
N TRP A 83 26.43 -1.36 -4.85
CA TRP A 83 27.74 -1.53 -5.50
C TRP A 83 28.71 -2.33 -4.64
N VAL A 84 28.69 -2.11 -3.32
CA VAL A 84 29.61 -2.74 -2.37
C VAL A 84 29.17 -4.15 -1.99
N LYS A 85 27.86 -4.41 -1.99
CA LYS A 85 27.26 -5.68 -1.51
C LYS A 85 26.97 -6.68 -2.64
N TRP A 86 26.96 -6.23 -3.89
CA TRP A 86 26.61 -7.08 -5.02
C TRP A 86 27.68 -8.15 -5.26
N SER A 87 27.23 -9.37 -5.59
CA SER A 87 28.10 -10.46 -6.03
C SER A 87 27.34 -11.37 -6.99
N VAL A 88 28.09 -12.08 -7.84
CA VAL A 88 27.52 -13.06 -8.79
C VAL A 88 26.72 -14.14 -8.08
N ALA A 89 27.26 -14.66 -6.97
CA ALA A 89 26.58 -15.65 -6.15
C ALA A 89 25.23 -15.15 -5.64
N ASN A 90 25.15 -13.90 -5.20
CA ASN A 90 23.89 -13.29 -4.74
C ASN A 90 22.85 -13.24 -5.86
N GLY A 91 23.24 -12.78 -7.06
CA GLY A 91 22.36 -12.75 -8.23
C GLY A 91 21.82 -14.13 -8.60
N ASN A 92 22.69 -15.15 -8.64
CA ASN A 92 22.31 -16.53 -8.96
C ASN A 92 21.32 -17.12 -7.92
N ASN A 93 21.49 -16.77 -6.64
CA ASN A 93 20.63 -17.26 -5.56
C ASN A 93 19.19 -16.73 -5.64
N PHE A 94 18.96 -15.56 -6.25
CA PHE A 94 17.62 -14.99 -6.36
C PHE A 94 16.71 -15.75 -7.34
N HIS A 95 17.28 -16.38 -8.37
CA HIS A 95 16.52 -17.11 -9.39
C HIS A 95 15.51 -18.10 -8.77
N GLY A 96 15.94 -18.88 -7.78
CA GLY A 96 15.07 -19.87 -7.13
C GLY A 96 13.96 -19.27 -6.29
N ILE A 97 14.20 -18.11 -5.65
CA ILE A 97 13.18 -17.38 -4.86
C ILE A 97 12.18 -16.73 -5.80
N GLN A 98 12.66 -16.02 -6.83
CA GLN A 98 11.85 -15.34 -7.83
C GLN A 98 10.95 -16.31 -8.59
N THR A 99 11.50 -17.44 -9.04
CA THR A 99 10.73 -18.50 -9.71
C THR A 99 9.62 -19.04 -8.80
N ARG A 100 9.90 -19.24 -7.50
CA ARG A 100 8.88 -19.71 -6.53
C ARG A 100 7.76 -18.69 -6.34
N ILE A 101 8.09 -17.41 -6.21
CA ILE A 101 7.12 -16.32 -6.06
C ILE A 101 6.27 -16.19 -7.32
N ALA A 102 6.88 -16.20 -8.50
CA ALA A 102 6.19 -16.10 -9.77
C ALA A 102 5.31 -17.33 -10.05
N LYS A 103 5.80 -18.53 -9.75
CA LYS A 103 5.01 -19.78 -9.80
C LYS A 103 3.75 -19.65 -8.96
N ARG A 104 3.89 -19.23 -7.69
CA ARG A 104 2.76 -19.06 -6.78
C ARG A 104 1.80 -17.95 -7.25
N SER A 105 2.33 -16.89 -7.84
CA SER A 105 1.52 -15.82 -8.43
C SER A 105 0.66 -16.34 -9.58
N LEU A 106 1.22 -17.14 -10.48
CA LEU A 106 0.49 -17.77 -11.59
C LEU A 106 -0.55 -18.82 -11.12
N GLU A 107 -0.29 -19.51 -10.00
CA GLU A 107 -1.31 -20.36 -9.36
C GLU A 107 -2.50 -19.52 -8.90
N LEU A 108 -2.27 -18.33 -8.35
CA LEU A 108 -3.34 -17.42 -7.91
C LEU A 108 -4.05 -16.67 -9.04
N LEU A 109 -3.45 -16.62 -10.23
CA LEU A 109 -4.00 -15.91 -11.40
C LEU A 109 -5.16 -16.69 -12.04
N ALA A 110 -6.20 -15.97 -12.46
CA ALA A 110 -7.31 -16.52 -13.24
C ALA A 110 -6.87 -16.91 -14.65
N LYS A 111 -7.64 -17.78 -15.31
CA LYS A 111 -7.51 -17.97 -16.76
C LYS A 111 -7.74 -16.64 -17.47
N ASP A 112 -6.94 -16.37 -18.50
CA ASP A 112 -6.83 -15.13 -19.25
C ASP A 112 -6.41 -13.91 -18.42
N GLY A 113 -6.11 -14.11 -17.13
CA GLY A 113 -5.51 -13.11 -16.27
C GLY A 113 -4.09 -12.76 -16.70
N ILE A 114 -3.62 -11.59 -16.28
CA ILE A 114 -2.29 -11.07 -16.61
C ILE A 114 -1.45 -10.93 -15.34
N MET A 115 -0.28 -11.56 -15.33
CA MET A 115 0.77 -11.28 -14.37
C MET A 115 1.82 -10.38 -15.01
N VAL A 116 2.19 -9.29 -14.34
CA VAL A 116 3.40 -8.53 -14.68
C VAL A 116 4.50 -8.95 -13.71
N TYR A 117 5.56 -9.54 -14.22
CA TYR A 117 6.79 -9.79 -13.48
C TYR A 117 7.74 -8.61 -13.67
N SER A 118 8.31 -8.10 -12.59
CA SER A 118 9.32 -7.04 -12.65
C SER A 118 10.46 -7.27 -11.67
N THR A 119 11.64 -6.77 -12.05
CA THR A 119 12.79 -6.61 -11.16
C THR A 119 13.44 -5.26 -11.44
N CYS A 120 14.16 -4.72 -10.45
CA CYS A 120 15.11 -3.63 -10.66
C CYS A 120 16.54 -4.18 -10.85
N SER A 121 16.66 -5.33 -11.54
CA SER A 121 17.94 -5.98 -11.85
C SER A 121 18.20 -6.07 -13.34
N MET A 122 19.47 -6.00 -13.73
CA MET A 122 19.91 -6.21 -15.12
C MET A 122 20.42 -7.63 -15.38
N ASN A 123 20.58 -8.44 -14.33
CA ASN A 123 21.10 -9.79 -14.41
C ASN A 123 20.11 -10.74 -15.13
N PRO A 124 20.50 -11.39 -16.24
CA PRO A 124 19.64 -12.35 -16.94
C PRO A 124 19.18 -13.51 -16.07
N MET A 125 19.94 -13.87 -15.01
CA MET A 125 19.57 -14.94 -14.06
C MET A 125 18.31 -14.62 -13.26
N GLU A 126 18.00 -13.33 -13.12
CA GLU A 126 16.85 -12.84 -12.35
C GLU A 126 15.68 -12.45 -13.26
N ASN A 127 15.92 -12.48 -14.57
CA ASN A 127 15.06 -11.92 -15.60
C ASN A 127 14.65 -13.02 -16.58
N GLU A 128 15.30 -13.12 -17.74
CA GLU A 128 14.90 -14.05 -18.80
C GLU A 128 15.01 -15.50 -18.40
N SER A 129 15.96 -15.89 -17.56
CA SER A 129 16.04 -17.28 -17.11
C SER A 129 14.84 -17.66 -16.24
N VAL A 130 14.33 -16.74 -15.42
CA VAL A 130 13.10 -16.94 -14.62
C VAL A 130 11.90 -17.06 -15.56
N ILE A 131 11.76 -16.14 -16.52
CA ILE A 131 10.65 -16.17 -17.49
C ILE A 131 10.68 -17.45 -18.33
N ALA A 132 11.85 -17.83 -18.85
CA ALA A 132 12.03 -19.04 -19.63
C ALA A 132 11.68 -20.30 -18.84
N SER A 133 12.09 -20.35 -17.56
CA SER A 133 11.73 -21.45 -16.65
C SER A 133 10.22 -21.57 -16.48
N LEU A 134 9.52 -20.46 -16.25
CA LEU A 134 8.07 -20.44 -16.09
C LEU A 134 7.35 -20.88 -17.38
N LEU A 135 7.79 -20.38 -18.54
CA LEU A 135 7.21 -20.76 -19.84
C LEU A 135 7.38 -22.25 -20.13
N ASN A 136 8.57 -22.80 -19.91
CA ASN A 136 8.85 -24.23 -20.12
C ASN A 136 8.05 -25.12 -19.17
N MET A 137 8.03 -24.79 -17.87
CA MET A 137 7.24 -25.51 -16.88
C MET A 137 5.73 -25.45 -17.16
N SER A 138 5.27 -24.45 -17.93
CA SER A 138 3.85 -24.25 -18.20
C SER A 138 3.29 -25.15 -19.30
N GLU A 139 4.16 -25.84 -20.05
CA GLU A 139 3.76 -26.72 -21.17
C GLU A 139 2.79 -26.01 -22.14
N GLY A 140 3.08 -24.75 -22.46
CA GLY A 140 2.25 -23.91 -23.32
C GLY A 140 1.06 -23.23 -22.62
N GLY A 141 0.91 -23.37 -21.31
CA GLY A 141 -0.15 -22.72 -20.52
C GLY A 141 0.05 -21.22 -20.27
N LEU A 142 1.22 -20.68 -20.58
CA LEU A 142 1.54 -19.25 -20.50
C LEU A 142 1.86 -18.66 -21.87
N GLU A 143 1.68 -17.35 -22.00
CA GLU A 143 2.01 -16.58 -23.19
C GLU A 143 2.60 -15.22 -22.78
N LEU A 144 3.76 -14.84 -23.35
CA LEU A 144 4.27 -13.47 -23.22
C LEU A 144 3.44 -12.51 -24.07
N ILE A 145 2.98 -11.42 -23.47
CA ILE A 145 2.17 -10.39 -24.11
C ILE A 145 3.09 -9.32 -24.68
N ASN A 146 2.90 -8.93 -25.94
CA ASN A 146 3.51 -7.71 -26.46
C ASN A 146 2.76 -6.50 -25.87
N VAL A 147 3.49 -5.62 -25.17
CA VAL A 147 2.93 -4.44 -24.50
C VAL A 147 3.39 -3.12 -25.14
N GLU A 148 4.04 -3.15 -26.30
CA GLU A 148 4.58 -1.97 -26.99
C GLU A 148 3.53 -0.84 -27.15
N GLU A 149 2.32 -1.19 -27.59
CA GLU A 149 1.20 -0.26 -27.72
C GLU A 149 0.73 0.34 -26.38
N ASN A 150 0.98 -0.34 -25.26
CA ASN A 150 0.59 0.12 -23.92
C ASN A 150 1.63 1.07 -23.29
N VAL A 151 2.87 1.08 -23.78
CA VAL A 151 3.98 1.86 -23.21
C VAL A 151 4.59 2.83 -24.23
N LYS A 152 3.74 3.44 -25.07
CA LYS A 152 4.18 4.42 -26.08
C LYS A 152 5.05 5.51 -25.46
N GLY A 153 6.20 5.76 -26.09
CA GLY A 153 7.19 6.74 -25.63
C GLY A 153 8.20 6.20 -24.61
N LEU A 154 8.00 5.00 -24.04
CA LEU A 154 9.00 4.36 -23.19
C LEU A 154 10.15 3.83 -24.04
N GLN A 155 11.39 4.22 -23.70
CA GLN A 155 12.59 3.70 -24.36
C GLN A 155 13.11 2.45 -23.65
N TYR A 156 13.21 1.34 -24.37
CA TYR A 156 13.68 0.07 -23.86
C TYR A 156 14.36 -0.76 -24.96
N ILE A 157 15.08 -1.80 -24.57
CA ILE A 157 15.52 -2.86 -25.49
C ILE A 157 14.73 -4.15 -25.21
N PRO A 158 14.55 -5.01 -26.24
CA PRO A 158 13.96 -6.33 -26.07
C PRO A 158 14.72 -7.20 -25.06
N GLY A 159 14.04 -8.20 -24.52
CA GLY A 159 14.65 -9.24 -23.69
C GLY A 159 15.70 -10.05 -24.46
N LEU A 160 16.61 -10.66 -23.71
CA LEU A 160 17.72 -11.43 -24.26
C LEU A 160 17.28 -12.87 -24.58
N LYS A 161 17.66 -13.37 -25.75
CA LYS A 161 17.55 -14.80 -26.09
C LYS A 161 18.73 -15.63 -25.60
N HIS A 162 19.91 -15.01 -25.52
CA HIS A 162 21.12 -15.69 -25.08
C HIS A 162 21.85 -14.84 -24.05
N TRP A 163 22.39 -15.51 -23.05
CA TRP A 163 23.15 -14.88 -21.98
C TRP A 163 24.22 -15.83 -21.48
N LYS A 164 25.22 -15.28 -20.80
CA LYS A 164 26.32 -16.03 -20.20
C LYS A 164 26.02 -16.27 -18.73
N VAL A 165 26.33 -17.47 -18.25
CA VAL A 165 26.24 -17.80 -16.82
C VAL A 165 27.64 -17.67 -16.22
N MET A 166 27.72 -17.06 -15.04
CA MET A 166 28.97 -16.86 -14.33
C MET A 166 28.86 -17.42 -12.92
N GLN A 167 29.91 -18.07 -12.44
CA GLN A 167 29.99 -18.61 -11.09
C GLN A 167 30.64 -17.62 -10.12
N GLY A 168 30.58 -17.90 -8.82
CA GLY A 168 30.96 -16.95 -7.77
C GLY A 168 32.40 -16.43 -7.85
N ASN A 169 33.31 -17.17 -8.49
CA ASN A 169 34.71 -16.76 -8.73
C ASN A 169 34.92 -15.98 -10.05
N MET A 170 33.86 -15.43 -10.63
CA MET A 170 33.88 -14.63 -11.87
C MET A 170 34.24 -15.40 -13.16
N LYS A 171 34.29 -16.75 -13.11
CA LYS A 171 34.48 -17.56 -14.31
C LYS A 171 33.15 -17.81 -15.01
N VAL A 172 33.13 -17.57 -16.31
CA VAL A 172 31.99 -17.88 -17.18
C VAL A 172 31.95 -19.38 -17.44
N VAL A 173 30.76 -19.96 -17.34
CA VAL A 173 30.46 -21.36 -17.60
C VAL A 173 29.42 -21.46 -18.71
N ASN A 174 29.58 -22.40 -19.65
CA ASN A 174 28.69 -22.52 -20.81
C ASN A 174 27.69 -23.66 -20.63
N SER A 175 27.99 -24.62 -19.75
CA SER A 175 27.16 -25.76 -19.42
C SER A 175 27.27 -26.11 -17.95
N LEU A 176 26.40 -27.00 -17.48
CA LEU A 176 26.49 -27.54 -16.12
C LEU A 176 27.78 -28.34 -15.88
N ASP A 177 28.32 -28.98 -16.90
CA ASP A 177 29.55 -29.78 -16.81
C ASP A 177 30.79 -28.90 -16.57
N ASP A 178 30.73 -27.62 -16.94
CA ASP A 178 31.79 -26.64 -16.73
C ASP A 178 31.80 -26.07 -15.30
N VAL A 179 30.75 -26.34 -14.50
CA VAL A 179 30.58 -25.77 -13.15
C VAL A 179 31.50 -26.46 -12.17
N GLU A 180 32.32 -25.69 -11.47
CA GLU A 180 33.20 -26.22 -10.43
C GLU A 180 32.37 -26.77 -9.25
N LYS A 181 32.80 -27.90 -8.67
CA LYS A 181 32.05 -28.65 -7.64
C LYS A 181 31.48 -27.78 -6.52
N GLY A 182 32.20 -26.73 -6.11
CA GLY A 182 31.79 -25.79 -5.05
C GLY A 182 30.61 -24.87 -5.40
N PHE A 183 30.25 -24.71 -6.68
CA PHE A 183 29.18 -23.82 -7.14
C PHE A 183 27.93 -24.54 -7.67
N THR A 184 27.94 -25.88 -7.67
CA THR A 184 26.85 -26.73 -8.18
C THR A 184 25.51 -26.56 -7.46
N THR A 185 25.51 -26.03 -6.23
CA THR A 185 24.27 -25.72 -5.49
C THR A 185 23.61 -24.43 -5.96
N GLN A 186 24.42 -23.47 -6.44
CA GLN A 186 24.00 -22.12 -6.85
C GLN A 186 23.68 -22.07 -8.34
N ILE A 187 24.47 -22.77 -9.18
CA ILE A 187 24.24 -22.86 -10.61
C ILE A 187 23.54 -24.17 -10.93
N ARG A 188 22.34 -24.04 -11.50
CA ARG A 188 21.49 -25.16 -11.91
C ARG A 188 21.09 -24.98 -13.36
N GLU A 189 20.58 -26.05 -13.98
CA GLU A 189 20.17 -26.08 -15.39
C GLU A 189 19.31 -24.86 -15.81
N PRO A 190 18.31 -24.42 -15.01
CA PRO A 190 17.43 -23.32 -15.42
C PRO A 190 18.10 -21.94 -15.53
N LEU A 191 19.34 -21.78 -15.06
CA LEU A 191 20.10 -20.55 -15.22
C LEU A 191 20.64 -20.38 -16.65
N PHE A 192 20.80 -21.46 -17.40
CA PHE A 192 21.31 -21.42 -18.77
C PHE A 192 20.17 -21.12 -19.76
N PRO A 193 20.47 -20.49 -20.92
CA PRO A 193 19.49 -20.38 -21.99
C PRO A 193 18.99 -21.78 -22.40
N PRO A 194 17.67 -22.03 -22.42
CA PRO A 194 17.16 -23.34 -22.78
C PRO A 194 17.31 -23.60 -24.28
N LYS A 195 17.31 -24.88 -24.69
CA LYS A 195 17.47 -25.26 -26.10
C LYS A 195 16.38 -24.71 -27.02
N ASN A 196 15.16 -24.53 -26.49
CA ASN A 196 14.00 -24.02 -27.21
C ASN A 196 13.83 -22.49 -27.07
N VAL A 197 14.90 -21.75 -26.74
CA VAL A 197 14.79 -20.31 -26.42
C VAL A 197 14.19 -19.46 -27.54
N ASP A 198 14.38 -19.85 -28.79
CA ASP A 198 13.81 -19.17 -29.95
C ASP A 198 12.29 -19.25 -30.02
N ASP A 199 11.69 -20.30 -29.43
CA ASP A 199 10.24 -20.50 -29.39
C ASP A 199 9.56 -19.73 -28.25
N LEU A 200 10.34 -19.20 -27.30
CA LEU A 200 9.83 -18.58 -26.08
C LEU A 200 9.41 -17.12 -26.24
N ASN A 201 9.71 -16.48 -27.37
CA ASN A 201 9.40 -15.07 -27.66
C ASN A 201 9.90 -14.10 -26.55
N LEU A 202 11.11 -14.34 -26.03
CA LEU A 202 11.70 -13.52 -24.95
C LEU A 202 11.96 -12.07 -25.36
N ASP A 203 11.97 -11.77 -26.66
CA ASP A 203 12.01 -10.41 -27.21
C ASP A 203 10.82 -9.55 -26.75
N ARG A 204 9.70 -10.16 -26.33
CA ARG A 204 8.54 -9.45 -25.75
C ARG A 204 8.79 -8.95 -24.33
N CYS A 205 9.85 -9.41 -23.66
CA CYS A 205 10.29 -8.83 -22.40
C CYS A 205 10.92 -7.46 -22.63
N ILE A 206 10.84 -6.59 -21.63
CA ILE A 206 11.28 -5.20 -21.70
C ILE A 206 12.45 -5.00 -20.76
N ARG A 207 13.55 -4.45 -21.27
CA ARG A 207 14.70 -3.98 -20.48
C ARG A 207 14.84 -2.47 -20.61
N ILE A 208 14.62 -1.78 -19.50
CA ILE A 208 14.79 -0.32 -19.40
C ILE A 208 16.21 -0.07 -18.91
N LEU A 209 17.01 0.64 -19.72
CA LEU A 209 18.39 0.96 -19.39
C LEU A 209 18.49 2.39 -18.82
N PRO A 210 19.38 2.63 -17.83
CA PRO A 210 19.52 3.95 -17.22
C PRO A 210 19.84 5.07 -18.21
N HIS A 211 20.66 4.78 -19.22
CA HIS A 211 21.18 5.77 -20.17
C HIS A 211 20.24 6.09 -21.33
N HIS A 212 19.11 5.37 -21.49
CA HIS A 212 18.15 5.69 -22.54
C HIS A 212 17.32 6.94 -22.19
N GLN A 213 16.93 7.09 -20.93
CA GLN A 213 15.97 8.11 -20.52
C GLN A 213 16.24 8.72 -19.14
N ASP A 214 17.50 8.66 -18.70
CA ASP A 214 17.99 9.17 -17.42
C ASP A 214 17.23 8.62 -16.18
N THR A 215 17.02 7.31 -16.15
CA THR A 215 16.30 6.63 -15.07
C THR A 215 17.19 5.62 -14.32
N GLY A 216 16.59 4.84 -13.41
CA GLY A 216 17.16 3.56 -13.00
C GLY A 216 16.97 2.48 -14.08
N ALA A 217 17.46 1.28 -13.81
CA ALA A 217 17.27 0.12 -14.68
C ALA A 217 16.15 -0.79 -14.17
N PHE A 218 15.38 -1.36 -15.10
CA PHE A 218 14.28 -2.27 -14.79
C PHE A 218 14.15 -3.36 -15.86
N PHE A 219 13.66 -4.51 -15.44
CA PHE A 219 13.17 -5.56 -16.31
C PHE A 219 11.68 -5.78 -16.06
N VAL A 220 10.91 -5.96 -17.14
CA VAL A 220 9.46 -6.18 -17.08
C VAL A 220 9.05 -7.25 -18.09
N ALA A 221 8.19 -8.18 -17.67
CA ALA A 221 7.56 -9.15 -18.54
C ALA A 221 6.06 -9.28 -18.21
N ALA A 222 5.19 -9.08 -19.20
CA ALA A 222 3.76 -9.30 -19.07
C ALA A 222 3.40 -10.70 -19.58
N ILE A 223 2.74 -11.50 -18.75
CA ILE A 223 2.43 -12.90 -19.00
C ILE A 223 0.93 -13.13 -18.87
N ARG A 224 0.30 -13.69 -19.91
CA ARG A 224 -1.09 -14.18 -19.89
C ARG A 224 -1.10 -15.66 -19.51
N LYS A 225 -2.01 -16.06 -18.62
CA LYS A 225 -2.28 -17.47 -18.32
C LYS A 225 -3.44 -17.97 -19.18
N LYS A 226 -3.22 -19.00 -20.00
CA LYS A 226 -4.21 -19.54 -20.97
C LYS A 226 -5.03 -20.72 -20.42
N VAL A 227 -4.65 -21.25 -19.26
CA VAL A 227 -5.24 -22.45 -18.64
C VAL A 227 -5.88 -22.12 -17.30
N ASP A 228 -6.84 -22.91 -16.86
CA ASP A 228 -7.49 -22.72 -15.54
C ASP A 228 -6.55 -23.09 -14.37
N SER A 229 -5.73 -24.12 -14.57
CA SER A 229 -4.73 -24.59 -13.59
C SER A 229 -3.42 -24.92 -14.28
N MET A 230 -2.32 -24.56 -13.64
CA MET A 230 -0.97 -24.79 -14.14
C MET A 230 -0.59 -26.28 -14.03
N PRO A 231 0.23 -26.82 -14.96
CA PRO A 231 0.63 -28.23 -14.93
C PRO A 231 1.27 -28.63 -13.59
N TRP A 232 2.09 -27.75 -13.02
CA TRP A 232 2.77 -27.98 -11.75
C TRP A 232 1.85 -27.99 -10.52
N GLU A 233 0.59 -27.57 -10.63
CA GLU A 233 -0.39 -27.73 -9.54
C GLU A 233 -0.82 -29.20 -9.42
N LYS A 234 -0.86 -29.94 -10.54
CA LYS A 234 -1.27 -31.36 -10.56
C LYS A 234 -0.20 -32.29 -10.02
N SER A 235 1.07 -32.01 -10.33
CA SER A 235 2.21 -32.78 -9.82
C SER A 235 2.37 -32.69 -8.29
N GLU A 236 1.92 -31.59 -7.68
CA GLU A 236 1.94 -31.43 -6.21
C GLU A 236 0.86 -32.29 -5.54
N ILE A 237 -0.33 -32.41 -6.16
CA ILE A 237 -1.44 -33.26 -5.66
C ILE A 237 -1.11 -34.75 -5.79
N ALA A 238 -0.48 -35.17 -6.90
CA ALA A 238 -0.10 -36.57 -7.13
C ALA A 238 1.00 -37.08 -6.18
N ASN A 239 1.84 -36.20 -5.66
CA ASN A 239 2.91 -36.54 -4.71
C ASN A 239 2.46 -36.52 -3.23
N GLY A 240 1.15 -36.49 -2.95
CA GLY A 240 0.62 -36.51 -1.57
C GLY A 240 0.92 -35.24 -0.76
N ASN A 241 1.56 -34.23 -1.37
CA ASN A 241 1.73 -32.90 -0.80
C ASN A 241 0.49 -32.07 -1.16
N GLU A 242 -0.67 -32.41 -0.59
CA GLU A 242 -1.53 -31.29 -0.18
C GLU A 242 -0.62 -30.35 0.61
N LYS A 243 -0.69 -29.04 0.33
CA LYS A 243 -0.03 -28.03 1.17
C LYS A 243 -0.67 -28.13 2.55
N THR A 244 -0.30 -29.15 3.32
CA THR A 244 -0.40 -29.16 4.77
C THR A 244 0.36 -27.92 5.14
N VAL A 245 -0.39 -26.93 5.62
CA VAL A 245 0.20 -25.73 6.19
C VAL A 245 1.28 -26.26 7.13
N PRO A 246 2.58 -25.98 6.87
CA PRO A 246 3.64 -26.49 7.73
C PRO A 246 3.24 -26.15 9.16
N PRO A 247 3.35 -27.08 10.13
CA PRO A 247 2.79 -26.93 11.47
C PRO A 247 3.15 -25.54 11.95
N LYS A 248 2.12 -24.71 12.21
CA LYS A 248 2.23 -23.27 12.43
C LYS A 248 3.51 -23.00 13.22
N LYS A 249 4.62 -22.64 12.54
CA LYS A 249 5.67 -21.88 13.21
C LYS A 249 4.89 -20.65 13.63
N LYS A 250 4.61 -20.51 14.93
CA LYS A 250 3.99 -19.30 15.47
C LYS A 250 4.78 -18.17 14.83
N LEU A 251 4.18 -17.45 13.87
CA LEU A 251 4.79 -16.24 13.37
C LEU A 251 4.94 -15.40 14.64
N LYS A 252 6.17 -15.27 15.15
CA LYS A 252 6.46 -14.35 16.25
C LYS A 252 6.13 -12.98 15.69
N GLY A 253 4.96 -12.48 16.03
CA GLY A 253 4.40 -11.28 15.45
C GLY A 253 3.26 -10.77 16.31
N PHE A 254 3.02 -9.46 16.21
CA PHE A 254 1.94 -8.78 16.89
C PHE A 254 0.60 -9.47 16.63
N LYS A 255 -0.16 -9.71 17.71
CA LYS A 255 -1.56 -10.14 17.63
C LYS A 255 -2.34 -8.96 17.05
N GLU A 256 -2.68 -9.03 15.78
CA GLU A 256 -3.55 -8.04 15.15
C GLU A 256 -4.96 -8.21 15.74
N ASP A 257 -5.61 -7.10 16.08
CA ASP A 257 -6.99 -7.15 16.53
C ASP A 257 -7.89 -7.75 15.42
N PRO A 258 -9.07 -8.32 15.73
CA PRO A 258 -9.98 -8.82 14.71
C PRO A 258 -10.63 -7.70 13.87
N PHE A 259 -11.21 -8.06 12.73
CA PHE A 259 -12.10 -7.17 11.97
C PHE A 259 -13.53 -7.41 12.43
N PHE A 260 -14.14 -6.43 13.10
CA PHE A 260 -15.55 -6.48 13.48
C PHE A 260 -16.35 -5.64 12.49
N PHE A 261 -17.30 -6.27 11.79
CA PHE A 261 -18.17 -5.62 10.84
C PHE A 261 -19.49 -5.23 11.47
N PHE A 262 -20.04 -4.11 11.03
CA PHE A 262 -21.33 -3.64 11.47
C PHE A 262 -22.45 -4.49 10.85
N ASP A 263 -23.57 -4.65 11.55
CA ASP A 263 -24.82 -5.17 11.02
C ASP A 263 -25.83 -4.05 10.66
N GLY A 264 -25.56 -2.81 11.09
CA GLY A 264 -26.36 -1.63 10.82
C GLY A 264 -27.34 -1.25 11.94
N SER A 265 -27.40 -2.04 13.01
CA SER A 265 -28.23 -1.81 14.19
C SER A 265 -27.47 -1.17 15.35
N GLU A 266 -26.16 -0.95 15.21
CA GLU A 266 -25.33 -0.42 16.28
C GLU A 266 -25.74 0.98 16.70
N ASP A 267 -25.92 1.19 18.01
CA ASP A 267 -26.26 2.50 18.60
C ASP A 267 -25.33 3.62 18.14
N GLU A 268 -24.03 3.36 18.01
CA GLU A 268 -23.10 4.39 17.53
C GLU A 268 -23.35 4.74 16.07
N TRP A 269 -23.67 3.76 15.23
CA TRP A 269 -24.00 4.02 13.83
C TRP A 269 -25.31 4.79 13.69
N LEU A 270 -26.36 4.41 14.41
CA LEU A 270 -27.65 5.11 14.37
C LEU A 270 -27.51 6.59 14.74
N LYS A 271 -26.72 6.90 15.79
CA LYS A 271 -26.41 8.28 16.19
C LYS A 271 -25.60 9.06 15.15
N ILE A 272 -24.63 8.40 14.49
CA ILE A 272 -23.86 9.00 13.40
C ILE A 272 -24.77 9.32 12.21
N LYS A 273 -25.59 8.35 11.82
CA LYS A 273 -26.52 8.45 10.69
C LYS A 273 -27.52 9.58 10.89
N GLU A 274 -28.12 9.68 12.07
CA GLU A 274 -29.04 10.76 12.43
C GLU A 274 -28.34 12.12 12.40
N PHE A 275 -27.19 12.26 13.08
CA PHE A 275 -26.48 13.53 13.19
C PHE A 275 -26.03 14.10 11.83
N TYR A 276 -25.48 13.26 10.97
CA TYR A 276 -25.02 13.67 9.64
C TYR A 276 -26.09 13.55 8.55
N LYS A 277 -27.33 13.19 8.92
CA LYS A 277 -28.45 12.96 7.99
C LYS A 277 -28.04 12.04 6.82
N ILE A 278 -27.40 10.92 7.13
CA ILE A 278 -26.91 9.96 6.13
C ILE A 278 -28.09 9.13 5.60
N SER A 279 -28.19 9.04 4.29
CA SER A 279 -29.21 8.26 3.57
C SER A 279 -29.23 6.78 3.98
N ASP A 280 -30.43 6.19 4.01
CA ASP A 280 -30.63 4.75 4.23
C ASP A 280 -29.96 3.88 3.15
N GLN A 281 -29.63 4.46 2.00
CA GLN A 281 -28.91 3.79 0.91
C GLN A 281 -27.43 3.54 1.23
N PHE A 282 -26.89 4.16 2.29
CA PHE A 282 -25.51 3.94 2.70
C PHE A 282 -25.33 2.49 3.20
N PRO A 283 -24.37 1.72 2.68
CA PRO A 283 -24.19 0.33 3.07
C PRO A 283 -23.49 0.22 4.43
N ALA A 284 -24.27 0.38 5.51
CA ALA A 284 -23.76 0.37 6.88
C ALA A 284 -23.04 -0.93 7.25
N ASN A 285 -23.47 -2.06 6.67
CA ASN A 285 -22.84 -3.36 6.86
C ASN A 285 -21.39 -3.45 6.33
N GLN A 286 -20.94 -2.47 5.54
CA GLN A 286 -19.57 -2.34 5.07
C GLN A 286 -18.69 -1.47 5.99
N LEU A 287 -19.25 -0.97 7.09
CA LEU A 287 -18.49 -0.36 8.18
C LEU A 287 -17.83 -1.45 9.03
N MET A 288 -16.67 -1.11 9.59
CA MET A 288 -15.93 -2.01 10.45
C MET A 288 -15.11 -1.25 11.51
N HIS A 289 -14.82 -1.90 12.64
CA HIS A 289 -13.85 -1.43 13.63
C HIS A 289 -12.84 -2.51 14.03
N ARG A 290 -11.67 -2.07 14.48
CA ARG A 290 -10.57 -2.94 14.90
C ARG A 290 -10.48 -3.08 16.43
N SER A 291 -11.32 -2.41 17.20
CA SER A 291 -11.25 -2.48 18.68
C SER A 291 -11.99 -3.71 19.21
N GLU A 292 -11.27 -4.65 19.85
CA GLU A 292 -11.86 -5.80 20.56
C GLU A 292 -12.45 -5.36 21.91
N ASN A 293 -11.72 -4.53 22.65
CA ASN A 293 -12.13 -4.01 23.96
C ASN A 293 -12.15 -2.47 23.97
N GLY A 294 -13.18 -1.89 24.58
CA GLY A 294 -13.31 -0.44 24.78
C GLY A 294 -14.01 0.32 23.66
N LYS A 295 -13.94 1.66 23.71
CA LYS A 295 -14.62 2.54 22.76
C LYS A 295 -14.03 2.38 21.35
N LYS A 296 -14.89 2.22 20.34
CA LYS A 296 -14.51 2.13 18.92
C LYS A 296 -13.84 3.45 18.47
N ARG A 297 -12.52 3.55 18.55
CA ARG A 297 -11.79 4.82 18.28
C ARG A 297 -11.92 5.26 16.83
N ASN A 298 -11.87 4.32 15.89
CA ASN A 298 -12.00 4.58 14.46
C ASN A 298 -12.98 3.58 13.85
N ILE A 299 -13.80 4.06 12.93
CA ILE A 299 -14.68 3.25 12.09
C ILE A 299 -14.17 3.41 10.66
N TYR A 300 -13.97 2.28 9.99
CA TYR A 300 -13.48 2.20 8.63
C TYR A 300 -14.61 1.74 7.72
N PHE A 301 -14.51 2.12 6.46
CA PHE A 301 -15.38 1.70 5.38
C PHE A 301 -14.57 0.92 4.35
N MET A 302 -15.11 -0.18 3.84
CA MET A 302 -14.48 -0.94 2.77
C MET A 302 -15.50 -1.43 1.76
N THR A 303 -15.08 -1.78 0.55
CA THR A 303 -16.02 -2.36 -0.43
C THR A 303 -16.51 -3.73 0.02
N GLU A 304 -17.67 -4.14 -0.48
CA GLU A 304 -18.24 -5.45 -0.23
C GLU A 304 -17.27 -6.58 -0.64
N ALA A 305 -16.57 -6.42 -1.78
CA ALA A 305 -15.53 -7.34 -2.20
C ALA A 305 -14.41 -7.49 -1.16
N ALA A 306 -13.90 -6.37 -0.60
CA ALA A 306 -12.87 -6.40 0.42
C ALA A 306 -13.37 -7.02 1.74
N LYS A 307 -14.59 -6.67 2.16
CA LYS A 307 -15.26 -7.27 3.33
C LYS A 307 -15.37 -8.79 3.19
N ASN A 308 -15.89 -9.27 2.08
CA ASN A 308 -16.13 -10.69 1.84
C ASN A 308 -14.81 -11.48 1.83
N ILE A 309 -13.74 -10.91 1.26
CA ILE A 309 -12.40 -11.51 1.35
C ILE A 309 -11.94 -11.65 2.80
N ILE A 310 -12.13 -10.64 3.65
CA ILE A 310 -11.68 -10.72 5.04
C ILE A 310 -12.48 -11.78 5.82
N ILE A 311 -13.81 -11.75 5.73
CA ILE A 311 -14.71 -12.65 6.48
C ILE A 311 -14.45 -14.12 6.11
N GLN A 312 -14.29 -14.41 4.82
CA GLN A 312 -14.18 -15.78 4.33
C GLN A 312 -12.79 -16.41 4.54
N ASN A 313 -11.80 -15.63 5.01
CA ASN A 313 -10.40 -16.05 5.08
C ASN A 313 -9.75 -15.84 6.47
N GLN A 314 -10.37 -16.37 7.53
CA GLN A 314 -9.84 -16.24 8.90
C GLN A 314 -8.42 -16.81 9.13
N GLY A 315 -7.90 -17.63 8.22
CA GLY A 315 -6.52 -18.14 8.26
C GLY A 315 -5.46 -17.18 7.69
N ILE A 316 -5.87 -16.06 7.10
CA ILE A 316 -4.98 -15.09 6.46
C ILE A 316 -4.66 -13.96 7.45
N ARG A 317 -3.37 -13.64 7.59
CA ARG A 317 -2.91 -12.48 8.37
C ARG A 317 -3.20 -11.18 7.64
N PHE A 318 -4.34 -10.57 7.94
CA PHE A 318 -4.72 -9.23 7.50
C PHE A 318 -4.20 -8.16 8.47
N ILE A 319 -3.48 -7.16 7.96
CA ILE A 319 -2.89 -6.07 8.75
C ILE A 319 -3.82 -4.85 8.78
N ASN A 320 -4.35 -4.47 7.62
CA ASN A 320 -5.24 -3.33 7.47
C ASN A 320 -6.19 -3.53 6.28
N GLY A 321 -7.31 -2.81 6.27
CA GLY A 321 -8.23 -2.80 5.15
C GLY A 321 -9.18 -1.61 5.18
N GLY A 322 -9.55 -1.14 4.01
CA GLY A 322 -10.49 -0.05 3.83
C GLY A 322 -9.90 1.33 4.11
N VAL A 323 -10.80 2.31 4.14
CA VAL A 323 -10.51 3.71 4.40
C VAL A 323 -11.13 4.11 5.73
N ARG A 324 -10.44 4.93 6.51
CA ARG A 324 -11.01 5.46 7.75
C ARG A 324 -12.12 6.44 7.37
N LEU A 325 -13.31 6.23 7.90
CA LEU A 325 -14.47 7.08 7.60
C LEU A 325 -14.88 7.94 8.79
N PHE A 326 -14.87 7.35 9.99
CA PHE A 326 -15.16 8.09 11.21
C PHE A 326 -14.06 7.93 12.25
N SER A 327 -13.81 9.00 12.99
CA SER A 327 -12.95 8.97 14.18
C SER A 327 -13.73 9.46 15.38
N ARG A 328 -13.58 8.76 16.50
CA ARG A 328 -14.18 9.16 17.76
C ARG A 328 -13.57 10.47 18.25
N ILE A 329 -14.40 11.29 18.87
CA ILE A 329 -14.02 12.54 19.54
C ILE A 329 -14.62 12.49 20.94
N ASP A 330 -13.82 12.85 21.93
CA ASP A 330 -14.29 13.06 23.29
C ASP A 330 -14.56 14.56 23.51
N ASP A 331 -15.55 15.09 22.79
CA ASP A 331 -16.04 16.46 22.95
C ASP A 331 -17.45 16.44 23.56
N LYS A 332 -17.61 17.09 24.72
CA LYS A 332 -18.89 17.16 25.44
C LYS A 332 -19.88 18.14 24.81
N VAL A 333 -19.42 19.01 23.92
CA VAL A 333 -20.24 20.03 23.25
C VAL A 333 -20.82 19.51 21.94
N CYS A 334 -20.13 18.57 21.29
CA CYS A 334 -20.56 17.98 20.03
C CYS A 334 -21.70 16.99 20.26
N GLY A 335 -22.79 17.12 19.50
CA GLY A 335 -23.94 16.20 19.57
C GLY A 335 -23.64 14.78 19.08
N CYS A 336 -22.49 14.56 18.44
CA CYS A 336 -22.04 13.25 17.99
C CYS A 336 -20.63 12.94 18.51
N SER A 337 -20.43 11.73 19.05
CA SER A 337 -19.10 11.28 19.50
C SER A 337 -18.15 10.92 18.35
N TYR A 338 -18.54 11.12 17.09
CA TYR A 338 -17.74 10.78 15.92
C TYR A 338 -17.72 11.93 14.92
N ARG A 339 -16.54 12.17 14.35
CA ARG A 339 -16.37 13.02 13.16
C ARG A 339 -16.19 12.22 11.91
N ILE A 340 -16.59 12.80 10.79
CA ILE A 340 -16.14 12.38 9.47
C ILE A 340 -14.66 12.71 9.32
N THR A 341 -13.87 11.76 8.82
CA THR A 341 -12.47 12.00 8.46
C THR A 341 -12.36 12.34 6.98
N GLN A 342 -11.46 13.27 6.64
CA GLN A 342 -11.20 13.65 5.26
C GLN A 342 -10.90 12.43 4.38
N ASP A 343 -10.13 11.48 4.90
CA ASP A 343 -9.73 10.25 4.21
C ASP A 343 -10.94 9.50 3.58
N GLY A 344 -12.07 9.44 4.29
CA GLY A 344 -13.25 8.68 3.89
C GLY A 344 -14.38 9.54 3.35
N LEU A 345 -14.26 10.87 3.38
CA LEU A 345 -15.35 11.79 3.02
C LEU A 345 -15.91 11.49 1.63
N ASN A 346 -15.06 11.22 0.65
CA ASN A 346 -15.50 10.91 -0.73
C ASN A 346 -16.38 9.64 -0.82
N CYS A 347 -16.23 8.69 0.10
CA CYS A 347 -17.07 7.49 0.14
C CYS A 347 -18.46 7.78 0.73
N LEU A 348 -18.56 8.76 1.62
CA LEU A 348 -19.79 9.12 2.33
C LEU A 348 -20.57 10.25 1.67
N PHE A 349 -19.86 11.20 1.05
CA PHE A 349 -20.40 12.39 0.39
C PHE A 349 -21.67 12.15 -0.45
N PRO A 350 -21.76 11.08 -1.27
CA PRO A 350 -22.94 10.82 -2.11
C PRO A 350 -24.19 10.43 -1.33
N TYR A 351 -24.01 10.02 -0.08
CA TYR A 351 -25.07 9.57 0.81
C TYR A 351 -25.43 10.63 1.85
N LEU A 352 -24.74 11.77 1.88
CA LEU A 352 -25.10 12.89 2.74
C LEU A 352 -26.32 13.61 2.18
N ASN A 353 -27.23 14.00 3.06
CA ASN A 353 -28.32 14.88 2.65
C ASN A 353 -27.72 16.23 2.20
N PRO A 354 -28.06 16.75 1.00
CA PRO A 354 -27.58 18.05 0.53
C PRO A 354 -27.82 19.19 1.52
N GLU A 355 -28.88 19.12 2.34
CA GLU A 355 -29.15 20.10 3.37
C GLU A 355 -28.11 20.11 4.51
N SER A 356 -27.34 19.04 4.69
CA SER A 356 -26.27 18.95 5.70
C SER A 356 -24.92 19.47 5.20
N ILE A 357 -24.84 19.84 3.91
CA ILE A 357 -23.62 20.31 3.25
C ILE A 357 -23.66 21.83 3.13
N VAL A 358 -22.52 22.48 3.38
CA VAL A 358 -22.36 23.93 3.24
C VAL A 358 -21.57 24.23 1.97
N GLU A 359 -22.18 24.95 1.03
CA GLU A 359 -21.52 25.40 -0.19
C GLU A 359 -20.77 26.72 0.07
N LEU A 360 -19.54 26.78 -0.42
CA LEU A 360 -18.64 27.92 -0.29
C LEU A 360 -18.28 28.44 -1.68
N ASP A 361 -18.17 29.76 -1.82
CA ASP A 361 -17.50 30.31 -2.99
C ASP A 361 -15.98 30.23 -2.86
N ILE A 362 -15.31 30.69 -3.91
CA ILE A 362 -13.88 30.62 -4.02
C ILE A 362 -13.16 31.50 -2.98
N ALA A 363 -13.76 32.65 -2.61
CA ALA A 363 -13.19 33.60 -1.65
C ALA A 363 -13.33 33.07 -0.20
N GLU A 364 -14.47 32.47 0.14
CA GLU A 364 -14.68 31.79 1.41
C GLU A 364 -13.78 30.57 1.54
N LEU A 365 -13.62 29.78 0.48
CA LEU A 365 -12.67 28.67 0.47
C LEU A 365 -11.25 29.16 0.75
N GLU A 366 -10.79 30.21 0.08
CA GLU A 366 -9.47 30.78 0.33
C GLU A 366 -9.33 31.23 1.79
N LEU A 367 -10.27 32.04 2.27
CA LEU A 367 -10.26 32.57 3.63
C LEU A 367 -10.20 31.44 4.68
N ILE A 368 -11.02 30.41 4.51
CA ILE A 368 -11.05 29.24 5.40
C ILE A 368 -9.74 28.45 5.29
N MET A 369 -9.24 28.17 4.09
CA MET A 369 -8.03 27.38 3.89
C MET A 369 -6.74 28.11 4.30
N MET A 370 -6.73 29.44 4.32
CA MET A 370 -5.59 30.26 4.76
C MET A 370 -5.51 30.44 6.27
N ASN A 371 -6.64 30.33 6.98
CA ASN A 371 -6.72 30.60 8.41
C ASN A 371 -6.93 29.33 9.24
N GLU A 372 -6.46 29.29 10.49
CA GLU A 372 -6.73 28.14 11.37
C GLU A 372 -8.20 28.14 11.86
N SER A 373 -8.84 29.32 11.87
CA SER A 373 -10.24 29.53 12.23
C SER A 373 -10.73 30.85 11.67
N VAL A 374 -11.98 30.89 11.20
CA VAL A 374 -12.65 32.08 10.66
C VAL A 374 -13.88 32.37 11.51
N LEU A 375 -14.18 33.65 11.76
CA LEU A 375 -15.43 34.06 12.41
C LEU A 375 -16.56 34.03 11.40
N ASN A 376 -17.74 33.52 11.79
CA ASN A 376 -18.88 33.37 10.88
C ASN A 376 -19.28 34.71 10.24
N GLU A 377 -19.15 35.82 10.97
CA GLU A 377 -19.44 37.17 10.48
C GLU A 377 -18.63 37.58 9.22
N LYS A 378 -17.49 36.93 8.96
CA LYS A 378 -16.63 37.18 7.80
C LYS A 378 -17.03 36.34 6.57
N LEU A 379 -18.01 35.46 6.71
CA LEU A 379 -18.54 34.61 5.65
C LEU A 379 -19.76 35.30 5.02
N ARG A 380 -20.22 34.81 3.86
CA ARG A 380 -21.44 35.32 3.22
C ARG A 380 -22.67 35.04 4.08
N VAL A 381 -23.69 35.88 3.94
CA VAL A 381 -24.95 35.75 4.70
C VAL A 381 -25.56 34.37 4.51
N GLU A 382 -25.62 33.88 3.27
CA GLU A 382 -26.12 32.54 2.94
C GLU A 382 -25.35 31.43 3.68
N THR A 383 -24.02 31.52 3.72
CA THR A 383 -23.15 30.58 4.45
C THR A 383 -23.40 30.65 5.96
N GLN A 384 -23.57 31.86 6.50
CA GLN A 384 -23.87 32.07 7.92
C GLN A 384 -25.23 31.46 8.31
N GLU A 385 -26.27 31.75 7.52
CA GLU A 385 -27.60 31.17 7.68
C GLU A 385 -27.53 29.65 7.62
N LYS A 386 -26.84 29.11 6.60
CA LYS A 386 -26.68 27.67 6.46
C LYS A 386 -25.98 27.05 7.66
N LEU A 387 -24.86 27.63 8.10
CA LEU A 387 -24.15 27.19 9.29
C LEU A 387 -25.06 27.24 10.51
N SER A 388 -25.89 28.27 10.69
CA SER A 388 -26.78 28.39 11.86
C SER A 388 -27.73 27.20 12.02
N THR A 389 -28.17 26.58 10.91
CA THR A 389 -29.06 25.40 10.91
C THR A 389 -28.37 24.11 11.34
N LEU A 390 -27.04 24.04 11.28
CA LEU A 390 -26.28 22.85 11.58
C LEU A 390 -25.92 22.77 13.08
N PRO A 391 -25.82 21.57 13.67
CA PRO A 391 -25.29 21.42 15.02
C PRO A 391 -23.82 21.84 15.10
N SER A 392 -23.34 22.14 16.30
CA SER A 392 -21.90 22.37 16.52
C SER A 392 -21.13 21.05 16.40
N GLY A 393 -19.97 21.08 15.76
CA GLY A 393 -19.12 19.90 15.54
C GLY A 393 -18.58 19.80 14.12
N CYS A 394 -18.30 18.58 13.69
CA CYS A 394 -17.83 18.32 12.33
C CYS A 394 -18.95 18.59 11.31
N CYS A 395 -18.61 19.25 10.20
CA CYS A 395 -19.51 19.52 9.09
C CYS A 395 -18.79 19.24 7.77
N VAL A 396 -19.56 19.17 6.68
CA VAL A 396 -19.02 18.97 5.32
C VAL A 396 -19.18 20.27 4.55
N LEU A 397 -18.06 20.74 4.01
CA LEU A 397 -17.97 21.94 3.20
C LEU A 397 -17.68 21.52 1.77
N ILE A 398 -18.24 22.23 0.79
CA ILE A 398 -17.95 22.01 -0.62
C ILE A 398 -17.64 23.32 -1.33
N HIS A 399 -16.75 23.26 -2.30
CA HIS A 399 -16.64 24.29 -3.33
C HIS A 399 -16.92 23.66 -4.70
N ARG A 400 -17.81 24.28 -5.46
CA ARG A 400 -18.12 23.89 -6.84
C ARG A 400 -17.26 24.72 -7.78
N ARG A 401 -16.54 24.03 -8.66
CA ARG A 401 -15.73 24.65 -9.71
C ARG A 401 -16.16 24.15 -11.08
N ILE A 402 -16.25 25.06 -12.04
CA ILE A 402 -16.45 24.72 -13.45
C ILE A 402 -15.07 24.74 -14.13
N ILE A 403 -14.74 23.68 -14.85
CA ILE A 403 -13.47 23.51 -15.56
C ILE A 403 -13.77 23.34 -17.04
N SER A 404 -13.20 24.19 -17.88
CA SER A 404 -13.27 24.04 -19.33
C SER A 404 -12.29 22.95 -19.78
N THR A 405 -12.83 21.90 -20.41
CA THR A 405 -12.05 20.81 -21.01
C THR A 405 -12.23 20.80 -22.53
N GLU A 406 -11.41 20.02 -23.25
CA GLU A 406 -11.58 19.80 -24.70
C GLU A 406 -12.98 19.27 -25.06
N ASN A 407 -13.66 18.63 -24.10
CA ASN A 407 -15.00 18.06 -24.25
C ASN A 407 -16.11 18.98 -23.69
N GLY A 408 -15.82 20.26 -23.42
CA GLY A 408 -16.75 21.24 -22.86
C GLY A 408 -16.53 21.52 -21.36
N GLU A 409 -17.46 22.25 -20.76
CA GLU A 409 -17.42 22.58 -19.33
C GLU A 409 -17.79 21.36 -18.47
N GLN A 410 -16.95 21.05 -17.49
CA GLN A 410 -17.18 19.99 -16.52
C GLN A 410 -17.23 20.57 -15.11
N GLU A 411 -18.15 20.07 -14.31
CA GLU A 411 -18.26 20.43 -12.91
C GLU A 411 -17.34 19.56 -12.05
N MET A 412 -16.53 20.19 -11.22
CA MET A 412 -15.69 19.56 -10.22
C MET A 412 -16.13 20.00 -8.82
N LEU A 413 -16.53 19.02 -8.01
CA LEU A 413 -16.85 19.22 -6.61
C LEU A 413 -15.61 18.98 -5.74
N LEU A 414 -15.35 19.90 -4.82
CA LEU A 414 -14.22 19.85 -3.89
C LEU A 414 -14.73 19.73 -2.44
N PRO A 415 -15.13 18.52 -1.99
CA PRO A 415 -15.61 18.30 -0.62
C PRO A 415 -14.45 18.22 0.39
N PHE A 416 -14.63 18.87 1.54
CA PHE A 416 -13.71 18.78 2.66
C PHE A 416 -14.39 18.89 4.02
N CYS A 417 -13.78 18.29 5.04
CA CYS A 417 -14.27 18.36 6.41
C CYS A 417 -14.00 19.75 7.02
N GLY A 418 -15.02 20.32 7.64
CA GLY A 418 -14.94 21.51 8.48
C GLY A 418 -15.27 21.21 9.95
N TRP A 419 -14.97 22.17 10.81
CA TRP A 419 -15.40 22.18 12.20
C TRP A 419 -16.17 23.47 12.50
N LYS A 420 -17.48 23.33 12.72
CA LYS A 420 -18.37 24.42 13.11
C LYS A 420 -18.37 24.57 14.63
N GLY A 421 -17.86 25.71 15.11
CA GLY A 421 -18.08 26.20 16.47
C GLY A 421 -19.34 27.07 16.59
N LYS A 422 -19.54 27.71 17.74
CA LYS A 422 -20.68 28.61 17.96
C LYS A 422 -20.68 29.81 17.01
N THR A 423 -19.54 30.45 16.85
CA THR A 423 -19.34 31.68 16.05
C THR A 423 -18.18 31.56 15.08
N THR A 424 -17.60 30.37 14.93
CA THR A 424 -16.42 30.14 14.10
C THR A 424 -16.56 28.91 13.23
N LEU A 425 -15.85 28.93 12.10
CA LEU A 425 -15.66 27.80 11.21
C LEU A 425 -14.16 27.54 11.01
N ARG A 426 -13.75 26.28 11.05
CA ARG A 426 -12.35 25.88 10.84
C ARG A 426 -12.23 24.85 9.73
N PRO A 427 -11.22 24.91 8.85
CA PRO A 427 -10.89 23.78 8.00
C PRO A 427 -10.41 22.63 8.88
N TYR A 428 -11.00 21.46 8.75
CA TYR A 428 -10.69 20.30 9.58
C TYR A 428 -10.03 19.18 8.78
N ILE A 429 -9.03 19.59 8.01
CA ILE A 429 -8.21 18.77 7.11
C ILE A 429 -6.72 19.01 7.35
N MET A 430 -5.85 18.17 6.79
CA MET A 430 -4.41 18.37 6.98
C MET A 430 -3.91 19.63 6.27
N ARG A 431 -2.89 20.28 6.80
CA ARG A 431 -2.31 21.49 6.18
C ARG A 431 -1.78 21.27 4.78
N THR A 432 -1.20 20.10 4.52
CA THR A 432 -0.78 19.68 3.18
C THR A 432 -1.96 19.59 2.20
N GLU A 433 -3.12 19.15 2.68
CA GLU A 433 -4.33 19.12 1.87
C GLU A 433 -4.87 20.54 1.64
N ARG A 434 -4.88 21.40 2.66
CA ARG A 434 -5.25 22.84 2.50
C ARG A 434 -4.47 23.49 1.37
N MET A 435 -3.14 23.30 1.36
CA MET A 435 -2.28 23.81 0.27
C MET A 435 -2.65 23.19 -1.08
N HIS A 436 -2.98 21.90 -1.13
CA HIS A 436 -3.43 21.26 -2.36
C HIS A 436 -4.75 21.84 -2.88
N PHE A 437 -5.76 22.02 -2.03
CA PHE A 437 -7.03 22.65 -2.39
C PHE A 437 -6.83 24.09 -2.90
N LEU A 438 -6.00 24.88 -2.23
CA LEU A 438 -5.66 26.25 -2.65
C LEU A 438 -5.02 26.27 -4.04
N ARG A 439 -3.99 25.45 -4.27
CA ARG A 439 -3.32 25.33 -5.57
C ARG A 439 -4.26 24.85 -6.66
N LEU A 440 -5.12 23.88 -6.36
CA LEU A 440 -6.15 23.44 -7.29
C LEU A 440 -6.99 24.65 -7.71
N CYS A 441 -7.42 25.50 -6.78
CA CYS A 441 -8.21 26.70 -7.07
C CYS A 441 -7.41 27.88 -7.63
N GLY A 442 -6.10 27.74 -7.88
CA GLY A 442 -5.26 28.79 -8.47
C GLY A 442 -4.71 29.82 -7.48
N PHE A 443 -4.77 29.55 -6.18
CA PHE A 443 -4.23 30.44 -5.16
C PHE A 443 -2.75 30.18 -4.87
N GLU A 444 -2.02 31.25 -4.54
CA GLU A 444 -0.63 31.18 -4.11
C GLU A 444 -0.52 30.61 -2.68
N THR A 445 0.44 29.72 -2.45
CA THR A 445 0.61 29.03 -1.15
C THR A 445 1.93 29.33 -0.44
N GLU A 446 2.77 30.21 -0.99
CA GLU A 446 4.14 30.46 -0.48
C GLU A 446 4.16 30.86 1.00
N SER A 447 3.25 31.74 1.42
CA SER A 447 3.20 32.21 2.81
C SER A 447 2.83 31.09 3.81
N LEU A 448 2.01 30.12 3.39
CA LEU A 448 1.67 28.94 4.19
C LEU A 448 2.84 27.94 4.22
N GLU A 449 3.51 27.75 3.08
CA GLU A 449 4.66 26.87 2.97
C GLU A 449 5.81 27.34 3.85
N GLU A 450 6.10 28.64 3.85
CA GLU A 450 7.14 29.22 4.68
C GLU A 450 6.85 29.03 6.18
N LYS A 451 5.58 29.23 6.59
CA LYS A 451 5.14 28.94 7.96
C LYS A 451 5.31 27.47 8.32
N GLU A 452 4.99 26.55 7.41
CA GLU A 452 5.15 25.12 7.67
C GLU A 452 6.61 24.67 7.66
N ARG A 453 7.47 25.26 6.81
CA ARG A 453 8.93 25.05 6.83
C ARG A 453 9.51 25.45 8.18
N LYS A 454 9.20 26.66 8.67
CA LYS A 454 9.64 27.13 10.00
C LYS A 454 9.21 26.18 11.11
N ARG A 455 7.93 25.79 11.13
CA ARG A 455 7.41 24.82 12.12
C ARG A 455 8.06 23.45 12.02
N PHE A 456 8.40 23.00 10.82
CA PHE A 456 9.11 21.74 10.62
C PHE A 456 10.51 21.81 11.21
N MET A 457 11.26 22.89 10.94
CA MET A 457 12.58 23.13 11.51
C MET A 457 12.53 23.17 13.04
N GLU A 458 11.61 23.93 13.63
CA GLU A 458 11.40 23.97 15.09
C GLU A 458 11.10 22.59 15.70
N ARG A 459 10.34 21.75 14.99
CA ARG A 459 10.05 20.37 15.45
C ARG A 459 11.28 19.47 15.38
N GLN A 460 12.13 19.64 14.36
CA GLN A 460 13.38 18.89 14.24
C GLN A 460 14.35 19.30 15.34
N GLU A 461 14.50 20.60 15.59
CA GLU A 461 15.32 21.11 16.69
C GLU A 461 14.85 20.56 18.04
N LYS A 462 13.53 20.59 18.32
CA LYS A 462 12.98 20.01 19.54
C LYS A 462 13.19 18.49 19.65
N ARG A 463 13.20 17.77 18.53
CA ARG A 463 13.50 16.32 18.53
C ARG A 463 14.97 16.06 18.83
N LEU A 464 15.86 16.83 18.21
CA LEU A 464 17.29 16.73 18.45
C LEU A 464 17.63 17.09 19.90
N GLN A 465 17.04 18.15 20.46
CA GLN A 465 17.18 18.51 21.87
C GLN A 465 16.73 17.38 22.81
N ARG A 466 15.60 16.74 22.53
CA ARG A 466 15.11 15.60 23.32
C ARG A 466 15.97 14.36 23.18
N GLN A 467 16.59 14.16 22.02
CA GLN A 467 17.49 13.04 21.80
C GLN A 467 18.80 13.28 22.57
N ASN A 468 19.38 14.47 22.47
CA ASN A 468 20.57 14.85 23.23
C ASN A 468 20.32 14.77 24.74
N GLN A 469 19.17 15.24 25.24
CA GLN A 469 18.81 15.11 26.66
C GLN A 469 18.76 13.65 27.12
N ARG A 470 18.24 12.73 26.28
CA ARG A 470 18.22 11.29 26.61
C ARG A 470 19.61 10.67 26.59
N GLU A 471 20.45 11.07 25.63
CA GLU A 471 21.84 10.61 25.56
C GLU A 471 22.68 11.15 26.74
N ASP A 472 22.40 12.36 27.22
CA ASP A 472 23.02 12.94 28.42
C ASP A 472 22.50 12.28 29.72
N GLU A 473 21.21 11.94 29.81
CA GLU A 473 20.64 11.16 30.91
C GLU A 473 21.22 9.75 30.98
N GLU A 474 21.35 9.04 29.84
CA GLU A 474 21.98 7.71 29.77
C GLU A 474 23.48 7.74 30.11
N LYS A 475 24.19 8.83 29.80
CA LYS A 475 25.59 9.02 30.21
C LYS A 475 25.73 9.27 31.70
N ASN A 476 24.90 10.13 32.28
CA ASN A 476 24.90 10.41 33.72
C ASN A 476 24.53 9.18 34.55
N ASP A 477 23.60 8.33 34.07
CA ASP A 477 23.26 7.07 34.74
C ASP A 477 24.40 6.04 34.66
N ASN A 478 25.20 6.05 33.59
CA ASN A 478 26.40 5.20 33.49
C ASN A 478 27.54 5.71 34.38
N GLU A 479 27.79 7.03 34.45
CA GLU A 479 28.78 7.62 35.37
C GLU A 479 28.39 7.43 36.84
N ALA A 480 27.09 7.49 37.18
CA ALA A 480 26.61 7.21 38.54
C ALA A 480 26.75 5.73 38.95
N ASN A 481 26.76 4.80 37.99
CA ASN A 481 27.02 3.38 38.24
C ASN A 481 28.52 3.07 38.38
N GLU A 482 29.40 3.75 37.65
CA GLU A 482 30.86 3.60 37.82
C GLU A 482 31.34 4.16 39.19
N VAL A 483 30.74 5.24 39.70
CA VAL A 483 31.10 5.81 41.02
C VAL A 483 30.67 4.90 42.19
N ASN A 484 29.67 4.03 42.00
CA ASN A 484 29.23 3.08 43.04
C ASN A 484 30.08 1.79 43.07
N GLU A 485 30.74 1.40 41.97
CA GLU A 485 31.65 0.24 41.98
C GLU A 485 33.00 0.56 42.65
N ASP A 486 33.48 1.81 42.59
CA ASP A 486 34.75 2.21 43.21
C ASP A 486 34.67 2.41 44.75
N CYS A 487 33.47 2.46 45.33
CA CYS A 487 33.29 2.66 46.78
C CYS A 487 33.17 1.34 47.58
N ASP A 488 32.95 0.19 46.92
CA ASP A 488 32.76 -1.11 47.57
C ASP A 488 34.03 -1.99 47.65
N THR A 489 35.16 -1.55 47.09
CA THR A 489 36.43 -2.31 47.09
C THR A 489 37.43 -1.99 48.22
N SER A 490 37.08 -1.16 49.21
CA SER A 490 38.03 -0.78 50.29
C SER A 490 37.70 -1.29 51.70
N VAL A 491 36.76 -2.23 51.88
CA VAL A 491 36.50 -2.83 53.20
C VAL A 491 36.32 -4.34 53.05
N LEU A 492 37.42 -5.11 53.09
CA LEU A 492 37.46 -6.53 53.53
C LEU A 492 38.91 -7.07 53.49
N THR A 493 39.78 -6.52 54.34
CA THR A 493 40.97 -7.23 54.86
C THR A 493 41.25 -6.78 56.29
N ALA A 494 40.55 -7.36 57.26
CA ALA A 494 40.98 -7.45 58.66
C ALA A 494 40.01 -8.37 59.42
N SER A 495 40.42 -9.63 59.62
CA SER A 495 40.11 -10.59 60.71
C SER A 495 40.12 -12.01 60.17
#